data_AF-A0A928JG37-F1
#
_entry.id   AF-A0A928JG37-F1
#
_cell.length_a   1.000
_cell.length_b   1.000
_cell.length_c   1.000
_cell.angle_alpha   90.00
_cell.angle_beta   90.00
_cell.angle_gamma   90.00
#
_symmetry.space_group_name_H-M   'P 1'
#
loop_
_entity.id
_entity.type
_entity.pdbx_description
1 polymer ?
#
loop_
_entity_poly.entity_id
_entity_poly.type
_entity_poly.pdbx_seq_one_letter_code
_entity_poly.pdbx_strand_id
1 'polypeptide(L)'
;MINLIKLECPHCGANLEVKDDVRQCFCTYCGMKIVIDNNNEHIIRTIDEGQIREAELQYKLRILEIKEAKERESRERKVKLIAGISLGTLMLLSIIAGIICYTIAKNSYDNDNPLYGLGILFLIIIPCTCFIILLRVIFGVANK
;
A
#
# COMPACT_ATOMS: atom_id res chain seq x y z
N MET A 1 37.35 45.40 -31.39
CA MET A 1 37.90 44.15 -31.96
C MET A 1 36.76 43.15 -32.05
N ILE A 2 36.58 42.49 -33.19
CA ILE A 2 35.54 41.46 -33.39
C ILE A 2 36.27 40.13 -33.27
N ASN A 3 35.91 39.32 -32.27
CA ASN A 3 36.43 37.97 -32.12
C ASN A 3 35.50 37.00 -32.87
N LEU A 4 36.08 36.05 -33.59
CA LEU A 4 35.34 35.00 -34.30
C LEU A 4 35.68 33.67 -33.65
N ILE A 5 34.65 32.91 -33.26
CA ILE A 5 34.79 31.57 -32.71
C ILE A 5 34.56 30.57 -33.83
N LYS A 6 35.44 29.56 -33.91
CA LYS A 6 35.25 28.38 -34.76
C LYS A 6 34.47 27.33 -33.96
N LEU A 7 33.31 26.94 -34.48
CA LEU A 7 32.43 25.93 -33.88
C LEU A 7 32.12 24.85 -34.92
N GLU A 8 32.21 23.58 -34.54
CA GLU A 8 31.76 22.47 -35.36
C GLU A 8 30.26 22.21 -35.15
N CYS A 9 29.50 22.08 -36.23
CA CYS A 9 28.08 21.75 -36.14
C CYS A 9 27.90 20.29 -35.69
N PRO A 10 27.16 20.01 -34.60
CA PRO A 10 26.99 18.65 -34.07
C PRO A 10 26.15 17.74 -34.98
N HIS A 11 25.43 18.29 -35.96
CA HIS A 11 24.56 17.51 -36.85
C HIS A 11 25.22 17.15 -38.19
N CYS A 12 26.07 18.01 -38.74
CA CYS A 12 26.71 17.77 -40.05
C CYS A 12 28.24 17.82 -40.03
N GLY A 13 28.87 18.15 -38.89
CA GLY A 13 30.33 18.25 -38.76
C GLY A 13 30.96 19.41 -39.52
N ALA A 14 30.16 20.33 -40.06
CA ALA A 14 30.69 21.50 -40.78
C ALA A 14 31.34 22.49 -39.81
N ASN A 15 32.46 23.09 -40.21
CA ASN A 15 33.11 24.18 -39.50
C ASN A 15 32.37 25.49 -39.76
N LEU A 16 31.83 26.10 -38.70
CA LEU A 16 31.16 27.39 -38.75
C LEU A 16 32.04 28.44 -38.07
N GLU A 17 32.12 29.61 -38.70
CA GLU A 17 32.75 30.79 -38.12
C GLU A 17 31.64 31.75 -37.68
N VAL A 18 31.43 31.87 -36.36
CA VAL A 18 30.36 32.68 -35.78
C VAL A 18 30.97 33.86 -35.02
N LYS A 19 30.35 35.04 -35.12
CA LYS A 19 30.74 36.22 -34.34
C LYS A 19 30.41 35.98 -32.86
N ASP A 20 31.35 36.30 -31.98
CA ASP A 20 31.26 36.09 -30.51
C ASP A 20 29.98 36.67 -29.85
N ASP A 21 29.35 37.65 -30.48
CA ASP A 21 28.23 38.41 -29.91
C ASP A 21 26.84 37.79 -30.18
N VAL A 22 26.78 36.61 -30.81
CA VAL A 22 25.50 36.01 -31.24
C VAL A 22 25.16 34.77 -30.42
N ARG A 23 24.11 34.88 -29.58
CA ARG A 23 23.62 33.79 -28.72
C ARG A 23 22.94 32.63 -29.46
N GLN A 24 22.49 32.87 -30.69
CA GLN A 24 21.78 31.89 -31.51
C GLN A 24 22.21 32.04 -32.98
N CYS A 25 22.78 30.99 -33.56
CA CYS A 25 23.17 30.96 -34.96
C CYS A 25 22.51 29.81 -35.70
N PHE A 26 22.38 29.94 -37.01
CA PHE A 26 21.88 28.88 -37.87
C PHE A 26 23.04 28.33 -38.69
N CYS A 27 23.11 27.00 -38.82
CA CYS A 27 24.07 26.40 -39.72
C CYS A 27 23.73 26.72 -41.16
N THR A 28 24.67 27.32 -41.89
CA THR A 28 24.54 27.61 -43.33
C THR A 28 24.48 26.35 -44.20
N TYR A 29 24.93 25.21 -43.67
CA TYR A 29 24.98 23.94 -44.40
C TYR A 29 23.76 23.06 -44.17
N CYS A 30 23.28 22.92 -42.91
CA CYS A 30 22.17 22.03 -42.58
C CYS A 30 20.92 22.75 -42.05
N GLY A 31 20.96 24.08 -41.89
CA GLY A 31 19.82 24.88 -41.40
C GLY A 31 19.51 24.71 -39.92
N MET A 32 20.27 23.89 -39.18
CA MET A 32 20.03 23.63 -37.77
C MET A 32 20.28 24.88 -36.91
N LYS A 33 19.36 25.16 -35.98
CA LYS A 33 19.49 26.21 -34.98
C LYS A 33 20.43 25.76 -33.86
N ILE A 34 21.51 26.49 -33.66
CA ILE A 34 22.53 26.25 -32.63
C ILE A 34 22.44 27.38 -31.60
N VAL A 35 22.31 27.03 -30.33
CA VAL A 35 22.26 27.97 -29.21
C VAL A 35 23.61 27.89 -28.48
N ILE A 36 24.33 29.01 -28.44
CA ILE A 36 25.66 29.09 -27.82
C ILE A 36 25.45 29.72 -26.43
N ASP A 37 25.52 28.91 -25.38
CA ASP A 37 25.44 29.41 -23.99
C ASP A 37 26.82 29.37 -23.33
N ASN A 38 27.28 30.50 -22.79
CA ASN A 38 28.67 30.71 -22.35
C ASN A 38 28.93 30.22 -20.92
N ASN A 39 28.34 29.09 -20.52
CA ASN A 39 28.64 28.44 -19.26
C ASN A 39 28.98 26.98 -19.52
N ASN A 40 30.14 26.59 -19.00
CA ASN A 40 30.70 25.25 -18.97
C ASN A 40 29.64 24.14 -18.92
N GLU A 41 29.88 23.11 -19.74
CA GLU A 41 29.17 21.83 -19.81
C GLU A 41 27.81 21.84 -20.54
N HIS A 42 27.88 22.01 -21.87
CA HIS A 42 26.80 21.59 -22.78
C HIS A 42 26.73 20.05 -22.85
N ILE A 43 26.25 19.41 -21.79
CA ILE A 43 25.71 18.05 -21.90
C ILE A 43 24.31 18.19 -22.50
N ILE A 44 24.24 18.35 -23.83
CA ILE A 44 22.98 18.18 -24.56
C ILE A 44 22.67 16.69 -24.52
N ARG A 45 22.03 16.22 -23.45
CA ARG A 45 21.43 14.88 -23.42
C ARG A 45 20.16 14.99 -24.24
N THR A 46 20.16 14.41 -25.44
CA THR A 46 18.95 14.11 -26.19
C THR A 46 18.19 13.05 -25.38
N ILE A 47 17.41 13.49 -24.38
CA ILE A 47 16.58 12.56 -23.64
C ILE A 47 15.40 12.27 -24.55
N ASP A 48 15.42 11.08 -25.14
CA ASP A 48 14.34 10.60 -25.99
C ASP A 48 13.06 10.57 -25.14
N GLU A 49 12.10 11.45 -25.44
CA GLU A 49 10.87 11.62 -24.64
C GLU A 49 10.08 10.32 -24.52
N GLY A 50 10.28 9.39 -25.46
CA GLY A 50 9.74 8.04 -25.42
C GLY A 50 10.21 7.24 -24.19
N GLN A 51 11.51 7.25 -23.88
CA GLN A 51 12.04 6.47 -22.75
C GLN A 51 11.63 7.04 -21.39
N ILE A 52 11.53 8.37 -21.26
CA ILE A 52 10.99 8.99 -20.05
C ILE A 52 9.54 8.56 -19.84
N ARG A 53 8.73 8.57 -20.91
CA ARG A 53 7.30 8.23 -20.85
C ARG A 53 7.08 6.76 -20.48
N GLU A 54 7.90 5.86 -21.01
CA GLU A 54 7.88 4.44 -20.64
C GLU A 54 8.26 4.22 -19.16
N ALA A 55 9.31 4.90 -18.68
CA ALA A 55 9.73 4.82 -17.28
C ALA A 55 8.66 5.36 -16.32
N GLU A 56 8.01 6.48 -16.67
CA GLU A 56 6.89 7.03 -15.91
C GLU A 56 5.69 6.09 -15.88
N LEU A 57 5.37 5.45 -17.02
CA LEU A 57 4.26 4.50 -17.11
C LEU A 57 4.53 3.26 -16.24
N GLN A 58 5.74 2.69 -16.31
CA GLN A 58 6.14 1.56 -15.48
C GLN A 58 6.09 1.88 -13.98
N TYR A 59 6.53 3.09 -13.60
CA TYR A 59 6.47 3.54 -12.21
C TYR A 59 5.03 3.67 -11.71
N LYS A 60 4.13 4.25 -12.54
CA LYS A 60 2.70 4.36 -12.22
C LYS A 60 2.06 2.98 -12.05
N LEU A 61 2.32 2.03 -12.94
CA LEU A 61 1.82 0.66 -12.83
C LEU A 61 2.26 -0.01 -11.53
N ARG A 62 3.56 0.07 -11.19
CA ARG A 62 4.10 -0.48 -9.95
C ARG A 62 3.44 0.12 -8.69
N ILE A 63 3.20 1.43 -8.68
CA ILE A 63 2.51 2.08 -7.55
C ILE A 63 1.08 1.57 -7.42
N LEU A 64 0.38 1.41 -8.54
CA LEU A 64 -1.00 0.90 -8.54
C LEU A 64 -1.06 -0.52 -7.98
N GLU A 65 -0.16 -1.42 -8.42
CA GLU A 65 -0.06 -2.79 -7.91
C GLU A 65 0.18 -2.82 -6.39
N ILE A 66 1.10 -1.99 -5.88
CA ILE A 66 1.39 -1.89 -4.45
C ILE A 66 0.18 -1.36 -3.68
N LYS A 67 -0.56 -0.39 -4.24
CA LYS A 67 -1.78 0.15 -3.61
C LYS A 67 -2.85 -0.92 -3.52
N GLU A 68 -3.12 -1.65 -4.60
CA GLU A 68 -4.10 -2.73 -4.62
C GLU A 68 -3.73 -3.85 -3.64
N ALA A 69 -2.46 -4.24 -3.58
CA ALA A 69 -1.97 -5.24 -2.63
C ALA A 69 -2.21 -4.80 -1.18
N LYS A 70 -1.86 -3.55 -0.84
CA LYS A 70 -2.10 -2.98 0.50
C LYS A 70 -3.58 -2.88 0.84
N GLU A 71 -4.44 -2.53 -0.12
CA GLU A 71 -5.88 -2.46 0.09
C GLU A 71 -6.48 -3.83 0.38
N ARG A 72 -6.07 -4.87 -0.37
CA ARG A 72 -6.50 -6.26 -0.12
C ARG A 72 -6.10 -6.72 1.29
N GLU A 73 -4.84 -6.53 1.68
CA GLU A 73 -4.39 -6.86 3.04
C GLU A 73 -5.13 -6.08 4.13
N SER A 74 -5.40 -4.79 3.88
CA SER A 74 -6.14 -3.95 4.84
C SER A 74 -7.58 -4.41 5.01
N ARG A 75 -8.22 -4.86 3.92
CA ARG A 75 -9.59 -5.37 3.92
C ARG A 75 -9.65 -6.70 4.67
N GLU A 76 -8.72 -7.60 4.40
CA GLU A 76 -8.63 -8.88 5.12
C GLU A 76 -8.37 -8.68 6.61
N ARG A 77 -7.46 -7.78 6.99
CA ARG A 77 -7.23 -7.44 8.41
C ARG A 77 -8.49 -6.89 9.08
N LYS A 78 -9.18 -5.96 8.43
CA LYS A 78 -10.44 -5.38 8.95
C LYS A 78 -11.53 -6.44 9.09
N VAL A 79 -11.70 -7.32 8.09
CA VAL A 79 -12.69 -8.40 8.14
C VAL A 79 -12.36 -9.38 9.26
N LYS A 80 -11.09 -9.79 9.42
CA LYS A 80 -10.65 -10.66 10.52
C LYS A 80 -10.91 -10.02 11.89
N LEU A 81 -10.63 -8.72 12.05
CA LEU A 81 -10.88 -7.98 13.29
C LEU A 81 -12.37 -7.86 13.61
N ILE A 82 -13.19 -7.47 12.63
CA ILE A 82 -14.65 -7.31 12.81
C ILE A 82 -15.30 -8.68 13.10
N ALA A 83 -14.89 -9.73 12.39
CA ALA A 83 -15.36 -11.09 12.66
C ALA A 83 -15.02 -11.54 14.09
N GLY A 84 -13.80 -11.28 14.56
CA GLY A 84 -13.40 -11.57 15.94
C GLY A 84 -14.22 -10.80 16.99
N ILE A 85 -14.44 -9.50 16.79
CA ILE A 85 -15.21 -8.65 17.72
C ILE A 85 -16.69 -9.06 17.77
N SER A 86 -17.32 -9.30 16.61
CA SER A 86 -18.73 -9.72 16.53
C SER A 86 -18.97 -11.07 17.21
N LEU A 87 -18.06 -12.05 17.07
CA LEU A 87 -18.14 -13.32 17.79
C LEU A 87 -17.92 -13.17 19.29
N GLY A 88 -16.95 -12.35 19.71
CA GLY A 88 -16.67 -12.12 21.13
C GLY A 88 -17.85 -11.47 21.86
N THR A 89 -18.53 -10.52 21.21
CA THR A 89 -19.71 -9.85 21.77
C THR A 89 -20.91 -10.81 21.90
N LEU A 90 -21.18 -11.65 20.90
CA LEU A 90 -22.23 -12.69 20.98
C LEU A 90 -21.95 -13.70 22.09
N MET A 91 -20.69 -14.08 22.30
CA MET A 91 -20.29 -14.98 23.39
C MET A 91 -20.51 -14.36 24.76
N LEU A 92 -20.11 -13.11 24.96
CA LEU A 92 -20.37 -12.39 26.22
C LEU A 92 -21.87 -12.29 26.52
N LEU A 93 -22.70 -12.02 25.51
CA LEU A 93 -24.16 -12.00 25.65
C LEU A 93 -24.71 -13.37 26.07
N SER A 94 -24.21 -14.47 25.49
CA SER A 94 -24.63 -15.83 25.88
C SER A 94 -24.26 -16.18 27.32
N ILE A 95 -23.09 -15.74 27.80
CA ILE A 95 -22.64 -15.95 29.19
C ILE A 95 -23.55 -15.18 30.14
N ILE A 96 -23.83 -13.91 29.83
CA ILE A 96 -24.73 -13.06 30.64
C ILE A 96 -26.14 -13.66 30.69
N ALA A 97 -26.68 -14.11 29.56
CA ALA A 97 -27.97 -14.78 29.50
C ALA A 97 -27.99 -16.08 30.33
N GLY A 98 -26.92 -16.87 30.28
CA GLY A 98 -26.76 -18.07 31.11
C GLY A 98 -26.76 -17.76 32.61
N ILE A 99 -26.08 -16.69 33.03
CA ILE A 99 -26.05 -16.25 34.43
C ILE A 99 -27.45 -15.79 34.90
N ILE A 100 -28.18 -15.05 34.06
CA ILE A 100 -29.54 -14.59 34.37
C ILE A 100 -30.50 -15.78 34.48
N CYS A 101 -30.43 -16.75 33.55
CA CYS A 101 -31.21 -17.98 33.67
C CYS A 101 -30.86 -18.75 34.95
N TYR A 102 -29.58 -18.79 35.33
CA TYR A 102 -29.13 -19.44 36.56
C TYR A 102 -29.73 -18.78 37.82
N THR A 103 -29.73 -17.44 37.91
CA THR A 103 -30.28 -16.75 39.09
C THR A 103 -31.79 -16.92 39.22
N ILE A 104 -32.53 -16.90 38.10
CA ILE A 104 -33.97 -17.14 38.07
C ILE A 104 -34.31 -18.58 38.47
N ALA A 105 -33.58 -19.55 37.92
CA ALA A 105 -33.81 -20.95 38.20
C ALA A 105 -33.43 -21.32 39.64
N LYS A 106 -32.33 -20.77 40.17
CA LYS A 106 -31.97 -20.91 41.59
C LYS A 106 -33.06 -20.35 42.52
N ASN A 107 -33.71 -19.25 42.15
CA ASN A 107 -34.76 -18.64 42.97
C ASN A 107 -36.09 -19.43 42.95
N SER A 108 -36.26 -20.36 42.00
CA SER A 108 -37.52 -21.09 41.79
C SER A 108 -37.42 -22.59 42.13
N TYR A 109 -36.26 -23.09 42.54
CA TYR A 109 -35.99 -24.53 42.66
C TYR A 109 -35.65 -24.93 44.10
N ASP A 110 -36.40 -25.89 44.63
CA ASP A 110 -36.19 -26.50 45.94
C ASP A 110 -34.96 -27.43 45.93
N ASN A 111 -34.18 -27.43 47.01
CA ASN A 111 -32.71 -27.45 46.98
C ASN A 111 -32.00 -28.83 46.94
N ASP A 112 -32.66 -29.93 46.57
CA ASP A 112 -32.16 -31.25 47.02
C ASP A 112 -31.50 -32.13 45.94
N ASN A 113 -31.31 -31.64 44.70
CA ASN A 113 -30.75 -32.46 43.61
C ASN A 113 -29.29 -32.07 43.27
N PRO A 114 -28.27 -32.87 43.64
CA PRO A 114 -26.85 -32.60 43.35
C PRO A 114 -26.52 -32.65 41.84
N LEU A 115 -27.39 -33.24 41.02
CA LEU A 115 -27.26 -33.30 39.56
C LEU A 115 -27.43 -31.93 38.89
N TYR A 116 -28.18 -31.02 39.53
CA TYR A 116 -28.41 -29.67 39.02
C TYR A 116 -27.12 -28.82 39.06
N GLY A 117 -26.34 -28.93 40.14
CA GLY A 117 -25.05 -28.23 40.28
C GLY A 117 -24.01 -28.66 39.26
N LEU A 118 -23.99 -29.94 38.88
CA LEU A 118 -23.12 -30.48 37.83
C LEU A 118 -23.51 -29.96 36.44
N GLY A 119 -24.81 -29.94 36.10
CA GLY A 119 -25.30 -29.42 34.83
C GLY A 119 -24.95 -27.94 34.59
N ILE A 120 -24.96 -27.13 35.65
CA ILE A 120 -24.60 -25.71 35.60
C ILE A 120 -23.10 -25.50 35.35
N LEU A 121 -22.24 -26.36 35.92
CA LEU A 121 -20.79 -26.29 35.72
C LEU A 121 -20.43 -26.55 34.24
N PHE A 122 -21.11 -27.51 33.61
CA PHE A 122 -20.93 -27.80 32.18
C PHE A 122 -21.47 -26.70 31.27
N LEU A 123 -22.55 -26.00 31.66
CA LEU A 123 -23.11 -24.87 30.92
C LEU A 123 -22.15 -23.68 30.81
N ILE A 124 -21.19 -23.54 31.73
CA ILE A 124 -20.18 -22.47 31.73
C ILE A 124 -18.87 -22.95 31.12
N ILE A 125 -18.46 -24.19 31.39
CA ILE A 125 -17.18 -24.74 30.93
C ILE A 125 -17.20 -25.06 29.42
N ILE A 126 -18.31 -25.57 28.88
CA ILE A 126 -18.42 -25.90 27.45
C ILE A 126 -18.31 -24.65 26.57
N PRO A 127 -19.02 -23.54 26.82
CA PRO A 127 -18.83 -22.32 26.03
C PRO A 127 -17.43 -21.72 26.22
N CYS A 128 -16.86 -21.76 27.43
CA CYS A 128 -15.49 -21.28 27.67
C CYS A 128 -14.43 -22.11 26.91
N THR A 129 -14.59 -23.42 26.82
CA THR A 129 -13.65 -24.30 26.10
C THR A 129 -13.81 -24.20 24.59
N CYS A 130 -15.05 -24.15 24.08
CA CYS A 130 -15.33 -23.85 22.67
C CYS A 130 -14.78 -22.47 22.26
N PHE A 131 -14.85 -21.47 23.15
CA PHE A 131 -14.29 -20.15 22.92
C PHE A 131 -12.76 -20.17 22.75
N ILE A 132 -12.07 -20.85 23.66
CA ILE A 132 -10.60 -20.97 23.63
C ILE A 132 -10.14 -21.69 22.34
N ILE A 133 -10.87 -22.73 21.91
CA ILE A 133 -10.59 -23.46 20.68
C ILE A 133 -10.83 -22.57 19.45
N LEU A 134 -11.93 -21.82 19.41
CA LEU A 134 -12.25 -20.91 18.29
C LEU A 134 -11.28 -19.72 18.22
N LEU A 135 -10.83 -19.17 19.36
CA LEU A 135 -9.76 -18.19 19.40
C LEU A 135 -8.48 -18.76 18.80
N ARG A 136 -8.10 -20.00 19.12
CA ARG A 136 -6.94 -20.66 18.51
C ARG A 136 -7.09 -20.88 17.01
N VAL A 137 -8.30 -21.13 16.50
CA VAL A 137 -8.54 -21.26 15.06
C VAL A 137 -8.41 -19.90 14.36
N ILE A 138 -9.01 -18.83 14.91
CA ILE A 138 -8.97 -17.50 14.29
C ILE A 138 -7.56 -16.88 14.37
N PHE A 139 -6.91 -16.96 15.54
CA PHE A 139 -5.53 -16.48 15.71
C PHE A 139 -4.50 -17.42 15.06
N GLY A 140 -4.79 -18.72 14.96
CA GLY A 140 -3.96 -19.68 14.21
C GLY A 140 -3.99 -19.43 12.70
N VAL A 141 -5.13 -18.97 12.18
CA VAL A 141 -5.27 -18.47 10.80
C VAL A 141 -4.58 -17.10 10.60
N ALA A 142 -4.21 -16.41 11.68
CA ALA A 142 -3.42 -15.17 11.61
C ALA A 142 -1.90 -15.42 11.54
N ASN A 143 -1.43 -16.65 11.77
CA ASN A 143 0.00 -16.98 11.85
C ASN A 143 0.50 -17.85 10.68
N LYS A 144 -0.23 -17.88 9.56
CA LYS A 144 0.16 -18.53 8.31
C LYS A 144 -0.08 -17.56 7.16
#